data_AF-A0A1B6JTM3-F1
#
_entry.id   AF-A0A1B6JTM3-F1
#
_cell.length_a   1.000
_cell.length_b   1.000
_cell.length_c   1.000
_cell.angle_alpha   90.00
_cell.angle_beta   90.00
_cell.angle_gamma   90.00
#
_symmetry.space_group_name_H-M   'P 1'
#
loop_
_entity.id
_entity.type
_entity.pdbx_description
1 polymer ?
#
loop_
_entity_poly.entity_id
_entity_poly.type
_entity_poly.pdbx_seq_one_letter_code
_entity_poly.pdbx_strand_id
1 'polypeptide(L)'
;MTDQVLIRLACQRVNNIVTSENIAPNFFTPGQKIINQSGFMRGHGTYVEGDDLKASVAGVVEKVNKLIMVRPLKTRYNGEVGDVVVGRITELQQKRWKVDTCSRLDSVLLLSSVNLPGGELRRR
;
A
#
# COMPACT_ATOMS: atom_id res chain seq x y z
N MET A 1 -5.08 34.34 -31.48
CA MET A 1 -4.91 33.05 -30.78
C MET A 1 -4.04 33.32 -29.56
N THR A 2 -4.64 33.74 -28.45
CA THR A 2 -3.91 34.08 -27.22
C THR A 2 -3.95 32.88 -26.29
N ASP A 3 -2.79 32.27 -26.08
CA ASP A 3 -2.60 31.17 -25.14
C ASP A 3 -2.76 31.73 -23.71
N GLN A 4 -3.86 31.39 -23.05
CA GLN A 4 -4.12 31.82 -21.67
C GLN A 4 -3.21 31.03 -20.73
N VAL A 5 -2.07 31.61 -20.35
CA VAL A 5 -1.22 31.05 -19.29
C VAL A 5 -1.94 31.16 -17.96
N LEU A 6 -2.37 30.03 -17.42
CA LEU A 6 -3.09 29.96 -16.15
C LEU A 6 -2.06 29.92 -14.99
N ILE A 7 -1.79 31.09 -14.39
CA ILE A 7 -0.88 31.23 -13.25
C ILE A 7 -1.67 30.94 -11.95
N ARG A 8 -1.29 29.87 -11.23
CA ARG A 8 -1.80 29.55 -9.88
C ARG A 8 -0.70 29.68 -8.84
N LEU A 9 -1.05 30.28 -7.70
CA LEU A 9 -0.18 30.32 -6.53
C LEU A 9 0.01 28.91 -5.96
N ALA A 10 1.15 28.65 -5.30
CA ALA A 10 1.40 27.36 -4.65
C ALA A 10 0.32 27.00 -3.61
N CYS A 11 -0.20 28.00 -2.90
CA CYS A 11 -1.30 27.84 -1.94
C CYS A 11 -2.63 27.41 -2.60
N GLN A 12 -2.81 27.65 -3.90
CA GLN A 12 -4.00 27.25 -4.65
C GLN A 12 -3.90 25.82 -5.23
N ARG A 13 -2.82 25.08 -4.94
CA ARG A 13 -2.64 23.69 -5.38
C ARG A 13 -3.23 22.67 -4.39
N VAL A 14 -3.64 23.12 -3.20
CA VAL A 14 -4.18 22.24 -2.15
C VAL A 14 -5.66 21.97 -2.44
N ASN A 15 -5.97 20.75 -2.87
CA ASN A 15 -7.35 20.30 -3.00
C ASN A 15 -7.87 19.90 -1.63
N ASN A 16 -8.77 20.71 -1.05
CA ASN A 16 -9.43 20.40 0.23
C ASN A 16 -10.55 19.35 0.10
N ILE A 17 -10.70 18.69 -1.07
CA ILE A 17 -11.86 17.85 -1.44
C ILE A 17 -11.63 16.38 -1.06
N VAL A 18 -11.23 16.07 0.17
CA VAL A 18 -10.93 14.67 0.57
C VAL A 18 -12.07 13.98 1.35
N THR A 19 -13.22 14.62 1.60
CA THR A 19 -14.31 13.93 2.30
C THR A 19 -15.67 14.18 1.67
N SER A 20 -16.18 13.17 0.95
CA SER A 20 -17.56 13.08 0.46
C SER A 20 -18.58 12.68 1.54
N GLU A 21 -18.12 12.38 2.75
CA GLU A 21 -18.96 12.02 3.90
C GLU A 21 -18.67 12.97 5.07
N ASN A 22 -19.72 13.39 5.79
CA ASN A 22 -19.67 14.35 6.91
C ASN A 22 -18.88 13.86 8.16
N ILE A 23 -18.05 12.82 8.02
CA ILE A 23 -17.24 12.26 9.10
C ILE A 23 -15.78 12.46 8.72
N ALA A 24 -15.11 13.38 9.41
CA ALA A 24 -13.67 13.53 9.27
C ALA A 24 -12.99 12.21 9.70
N PRO A 25 -12.19 11.57 8.83
CA PRO A 25 -11.46 10.37 9.21
C PRO A 25 -10.50 10.71 10.36
N ASN A 26 -10.51 9.89 11.41
CA ASN A 26 -9.63 10.08 12.55
C ASN A 26 -8.20 9.68 12.16
N PHE A 27 -7.32 10.67 12.01
CA PHE A 27 -5.92 10.46 11.70
C PHE A 27 -5.11 10.21 12.96
N PHE A 28 -4.18 9.27 12.85
CA PHE A 28 -3.21 8.94 13.89
C PHE A 28 -1.81 9.22 13.39
N THR A 29 -0.97 9.75 14.27
CA THR A 29 0.47 9.92 14.03
C THR A 29 1.27 8.78 14.66
N PRO A 30 2.47 8.47 14.15
CA PRO A 30 3.37 7.52 14.80
C PRO A 30 3.57 7.85 16.29
N GLY A 31 3.48 6.85 17.16
CA GLY A 31 3.59 6.97 18.62
C GLY A 31 2.27 7.33 19.33
N GLN A 32 1.22 7.70 18.60
CA GLN A 32 -0.08 8.01 19.20
C GLN A 32 -0.75 6.74 19.72
N LYS A 33 -1.27 6.80 20.95
CA LYS A 33 -2.07 5.73 21.56
C LYS A 33 -3.39 5.59 20.82
N ILE A 34 -3.71 4.38 20.38
CA ILE A 34 -4.98 4.04 19.74
C ILE A 34 -5.95 3.56 20.82
N ILE A 35 -5.62 2.44 21.47
CA ILE A 35 -6.41 1.83 22.55
C ILE A 35 -5.52 0.99 23.48
N ASN A 36 -6.04 0.53 24.62
CA ASN A 36 -5.39 -0.50 25.42
C ASN A 36 -5.50 -1.87 24.70
N GLN A 37 -4.49 -2.72 24.80
CA GLN A 37 -4.41 -3.97 24.03
C GLN A 37 -5.46 -5.03 24.45
N SER A 38 -6.15 -4.86 25.58
CA SER A 38 -7.01 -5.92 26.14
C SER A 38 -8.07 -6.43 25.15
N GLY A 39 -7.92 -7.69 24.73
CA GLY A 39 -8.88 -8.38 23.85
C GLY A 39 -8.82 -8.03 22.36
N PHE A 40 -7.86 -7.20 21.91
CA PHE A 40 -7.68 -6.83 20.49
C PHE A 40 -6.43 -7.47 19.87
N MET A 41 -6.52 -7.79 18.58
CA MET A 41 -5.42 -8.28 17.76
C MET A 41 -4.76 -7.10 17.04
N ARG A 42 -3.43 -7.10 17.01
CA ARG A 42 -2.64 -6.12 16.25
C ARG A 42 -2.54 -6.53 14.79
N GLY A 43 -2.85 -5.60 13.90
CA GLY A 43 -2.61 -5.70 12.47
C GLY A 43 -1.40 -4.87 12.02
N HIS A 44 -1.33 -4.57 10.72
CA HIS A 44 -0.26 -3.73 10.16
C HIS A 44 -0.35 -2.28 10.66
N GLY A 45 0.80 -1.61 10.76
CA GLY A 45 0.85 -0.20 11.16
C GLY A 45 0.59 0.08 12.64
N THR A 46 0.50 -0.95 13.48
CA THR A 46 0.42 -0.82 14.94
C THR A 46 1.54 -1.60 15.63
N TYR A 47 1.93 -1.12 16.81
CA TYR A 47 2.85 -1.83 17.69
C TYR A 47 2.36 -1.72 19.14
N VAL A 48 2.82 -2.64 19.98
CA VAL A 48 2.47 -2.70 21.39
C VAL A 48 3.60 -2.10 22.19
N GLU A 49 3.28 -1.23 23.14
CA GLU A 49 4.23 -0.68 24.10
C GLU A 49 3.60 -0.69 25.49
N GLY A 50 4.08 -1.59 26.35
CA GLY A 50 3.42 -1.87 27.63
C GLY A 50 2.07 -2.55 27.42
N ASP A 51 1.00 -1.95 27.96
CA ASP A 51 -0.39 -2.41 27.79
C ASP A 51 -1.14 -1.61 26.69
N ASP A 52 -0.44 -0.72 25.99
CA ASP A 52 -1.02 0.20 25.02
C ASP A 52 -0.70 -0.22 23.57
N LEU A 53 -1.73 -0.21 22.73
CA LEU A 53 -1.60 -0.33 21.29
C LEU A 53 -1.41 1.07 20.68
N LYS A 54 -0.24 1.30 20.08
CA LYS A 54 0.15 2.57 19.48
C LYS A 54 0.25 2.47 17.96
N ALA A 55 0.04 3.58 17.28
CA ALA A 55 0.23 3.70 15.84
C ALA A 55 1.72 3.73 15.50
N SER A 56 2.15 2.95 14.52
CA SER A 56 3.53 2.97 14.00
C SER A 56 3.68 3.89 12.78
N VAL A 57 2.59 4.16 12.07
CA VAL A 57 2.56 4.94 10.83
C VAL A 57 1.51 6.06 10.89
N ALA A 58 1.70 7.11 10.09
CA ALA A 58 0.72 8.18 9.93
C ALA A 58 -0.42 7.72 9.01
N GLY A 59 -1.65 7.69 9.50
CA GLY A 59 -2.75 7.11 8.74
C GLY A 59 -4.09 7.09 9.46
N VAL A 60 -5.05 6.39 8.87
CA VAL A 60 -6.39 6.20 9.44
C VAL A 60 -6.44 4.82 10.10
N VAL A 61 -7.04 4.74 11.29
CA VAL A 61 -7.25 3.44 11.97
C VAL A 61 -8.40 2.70 11.29
N GLU A 62 -8.15 1.45 10.92
CA GLU A 62 -9.15 0.51 10.45
C GLU A 62 -9.33 -0.59 11.50
N LYS A 63 -10.58 -0.75 11.93
CA LYS A 63 -10.96 -1.78 12.89
C LYS A 63 -11.87 -2.79 12.20
N VAL A 64 -11.38 -4.01 12.06
CA VAL A 64 -12.13 -5.13 11.51
C VAL A 64 -12.34 -6.15 12.62
N ASN A 65 -13.55 -6.18 13.21
CA ASN A 65 -13.86 -7.00 14.38
C ASN A 65 -12.91 -6.70 15.56
N LYS A 66 -12.09 -7.68 15.93
CA LYS A 66 -11.06 -7.57 16.97
C LYS A 66 -9.69 -7.19 16.41
N LEU A 67 -9.51 -7.08 15.10
CA LEU A 67 -8.26 -6.69 14.46
C LEU A 67 -8.19 -5.17 14.28
N ILE A 68 -7.09 -4.56 14.72
CA ILE A 68 -6.84 -3.13 14.56
C ILE A 68 -5.56 -2.93 13.76
N MET A 69 -5.68 -2.21 12.66
CA MET A 69 -4.57 -1.81 11.81
C MET A 69 -4.64 -0.32 11.50
N VAL A 70 -3.52 0.26 11.10
CA VAL A 70 -3.46 1.64 10.62
C VAL A 70 -3.15 1.60 9.14
N ARG A 71 -4.06 2.11 8.31
CA ARG A 71 -3.85 2.29 6.88
C ARG A 71 -3.03 3.56 6.66
N PRO A 72 -1.77 3.45 6.21
CA PRO A 72 -0.92 4.62 5.98
C PRO A 72 -1.44 5.47 4.82
N LEU A 73 -1.20 6.77 4.86
CA LEU A 73 -1.54 7.69 3.76
C LEU A 73 -0.78 7.39 2.46
N LYS A 74 0.45 6.91 2.60
CA LYS A 74 1.32 6.55 1.48
C LYS A 74 2.10 5.29 1.84
N THR A 75 2.01 4.28 0.99
CA THR A 75 2.78 3.04 1.14
C THR A 75 3.29 2.57 -0.22
N ARG A 76 4.34 1.74 -0.19
CA ARG A 76 4.70 0.92 -1.34
C ARG A 76 3.67 -0.18 -1.54
N TYR A 77 3.62 -0.73 -2.75
CA TYR A 77 2.73 -1.85 -3.05
C TYR A 77 3.06 -3.04 -2.15
N ASN A 78 2.02 -3.62 -1.54
CA ASN A 78 2.10 -4.83 -0.75
C ASN A 78 1.21 -5.86 -1.43
N GLY A 79 1.79 -6.92 -1.98
CA GLY A 79 1.04 -7.82 -2.85
C GLY A 79 0.04 -8.67 -2.10
N GLU A 80 -1.19 -8.69 -2.59
CA GLU A 80 -2.23 -9.62 -2.14
C GLU A 80 -2.48 -10.71 -3.20
N VAL A 81 -3.08 -11.82 -2.78
CA VAL A 81 -3.37 -12.93 -3.69
C VAL A 81 -4.52 -12.55 -4.61
N GLY A 82 -4.27 -12.59 -5.91
CA GLY A 82 -5.26 -12.25 -6.94
C GLY A 82 -5.09 -10.86 -7.55
N ASP A 83 -4.18 -10.05 -7.01
CA ASP A 83 -3.88 -8.73 -7.56
C ASP A 83 -3.26 -8.84 -8.96
N VAL A 84 -3.84 -8.08 -9.91
CA VAL A 84 -3.28 -7.92 -11.25
C VAL A 84 -2.36 -6.71 -11.26
N VAL A 85 -1.07 -6.95 -11.44
CA VAL A 85 -0.03 -5.92 -11.39
C VAL A 85 0.66 -5.74 -12.73
N VAL A 86 1.10 -4.51 -12.99
CA VAL A 86 1.99 -4.18 -14.10
C VAL A 86 3.36 -3.87 -13.51
N GLY A 87 4.39 -4.52 -14.05
CA GLY A 87 5.76 -4.34 -13.59
C GLY A 87 6.75 -4.33 -14.74
N ARG A 88 7.95 -3.80 -14.48
CA ARG A 88 9.04 -3.72 -15.45
C ARG A 88 10.09 -4.76 -15.13
N ILE A 89 10.54 -5.52 -16.11
CA ILE A 89 11.63 -6.49 -15.91
C ILE A 89 12.93 -5.74 -15.64
N THR A 90 13.60 -6.06 -14.53
CA THR A 90 14.88 -5.43 -14.13
C THR A 90 16.07 -6.33 -14.46
N GLU A 91 15.99 -7.61 -14.10
CA GLU A 91 17.09 -8.56 -14.28
C GLU A 91 16.58 -9.94 -14.71
N LEU A 92 17.40 -10.64 -15.48
CA LEU A 92 17.18 -12.03 -15.86
C LEU A 92 18.10 -12.93 -15.03
N GLN A 93 17.54 -13.89 -14.31
CA GLN A 93 18.28 -14.90 -13.55
C GLN A 93 18.02 -16.30 -14.11
N GLN A 94 18.81 -17.28 -13.63
CA GLN A 94 18.58 -18.68 -13.98
C GLN A 94 17.20 -19.12 -13.43
N LYS A 95 16.31 -19.53 -14.34
CA LYS A 95 14.92 -19.99 -14.08
C LYS A 95 13.91 -18.92 -13.63
N ARG A 96 14.29 -17.65 -13.47
CA ARG A 96 13.37 -16.59 -13.02
C ARG A 96 13.76 -15.21 -13.52
N TRP A 97 12.78 -14.32 -13.65
CA TRP A 97 12.98 -12.90 -13.94
C TRP A 97 12.63 -12.08 -12.71
N LYS A 98 13.43 -11.04 -12.44
CA LYS A 98 13.08 -10.02 -11.46
C LYS A 98 12.25 -8.94 -12.12
N VAL A 99 11.21 -8.51 -11.42
CA VAL A 99 10.23 -7.54 -11.91
C VAL A 99 10.08 -6.45 -10.85
N ASP A 100 10.27 -5.19 -11.24
CA ASP A 100 9.96 -4.03 -10.42
C ASP A 100 8.46 -3.74 -10.48
N THR A 101 7.83 -3.78 -9.30
CA THR A 101 6.40 -3.55 -9.06
C THR A 101 6.17 -2.42 -8.04
N CYS A 102 7.18 -1.57 -7.79
CA CYS A 102 7.13 -0.52 -6.76
C CYS A 102 6.82 -1.05 -5.34
N SER A 103 7.18 -2.30 -5.06
CA SER A 103 7.00 -2.92 -3.74
C SER A 103 8.27 -2.80 -2.89
N ARG A 104 8.29 -3.44 -1.71
CA ARG A 104 9.46 -3.38 -0.81
C ARG A 104 10.69 -4.10 -1.38
N LEU A 105 10.46 -5.17 -2.14
CA LEU A 105 11.46 -6.06 -2.70
C LEU A 105 11.12 -6.32 -4.16
N ASP A 106 12.10 -6.67 -5.00
CA ASP A 106 11.80 -7.06 -6.38
C ASP A 106 10.86 -8.27 -6.41
N SER A 107 9.83 -8.19 -7.25
CA SER A 107 8.93 -9.31 -7.49
C SER A 107 9.63 -10.34 -8.37
N VAL A 108 9.22 -11.61 -8.23
CA VAL A 108 9.82 -12.73 -8.95
C VAL A 108 8.79 -13.34 -9.88
N LEU A 109 9.10 -13.36 -11.18
CA LEU A 109 8.36 -14.09 -12.19
C LEU A 109 9.14 -15.35 -12.56
N LEU A 110 8.67 -16.51 -12.11
CA LEU A 110 9.29 -17.79 -12.47
C LEU A 110 9.07 -18.06 -13.96
N LEU A 111 10.08 -18.59 -14.64
CA LEU A 111 9.94 -18.98 -16.05
C LEU A 111 8.86 -20.06 -16.23
N SER A 112 8.56 -20.86 -15.21
CA SER A 112 7.47 -21.85 -15.21
C SER A 112 6.08 -21.24 -15.26
N SER A 113 5.96 -19.96 -14.90
CA SER A 113 4.69 -19.24 -14.74
C SER A 113 4.41 -18.28 -15.90
N VAL A 114 5.12 -18.44 -17.02
CA VAL A 114 4.98 -17.64 -18.24
C VAL A 114 4.45 -18.53 -19.35
N ASN A 115 3.54 -18.00 -20.16
CA ASN A 115 3.01 -18.69 -21.33
C ASN A 115 4.05 -18.68 -22.45
N LEU A 116 4.33 -19.86 -22.99
CA LEU A 116 5.19 -20.00 -24.15
C LEU A 116 4.41 -19.69 -25.44
N PRO A 117 5.08 -19.15 -26.48
CA PRO A 117 4.46 -19.02 -27.78
C PRO A 117 3.97 -20.39 -28.26
N GLY A 118 2.76 -20.45 -28.82
CA GLY A 118 2.13 -21.70 -29.28
C GLY A 118 1.20 -22.37 -28.26
N GLY A 119 1.06 -21.83 -27.04
CA GLY A 119 0.14 -22.39 -26.03
C GLY A 119 0.54 -23.78 -25.53
N GLU A 120 1.76 -24.22 -25.83
CA GLU A 120 2.28 -25.51 -25.38
C GLU A 120 2.40 -25.53 -23.86
N LEU A 121 1.74 -26.50 -23.23
CA LEU A 121 1.86 -26.74 -21.81
C LEU A 121 3.22 -27.38 -21.51
N ARG A 122 4.00 -26.79 -20.60
CA ARG A 122 5.25 -27.39 -20.16
C ARG A 122 4.99 -28.74 -19.48
N ARG A 123 5.67 -29.79 -19.96
CA ARG A 123 5.81 -31.05 -19.20
C ARG A 123 6.76 -30.79 -18.03
N ARG A 124 6.38 -31.27 -16.83
CA ARG A 124 7.20 -31.18 -15.60
C ARG A 124 8.33 -32.19 -15.63
#